data_AF-A0A2E8BAZ7-F1
#
_entry.id   AF-A0A2E8BAZ7-F1
#
_cell.length_a   1.000
_cell.length_b   1.000
_cell.length_c   1.000
_cell.angle_alpha   90.00
_cell.angle_beta   90.00
_cell.angle_gamma   90.00
#
_symmetry.space_group_name_H-M   'P 1'
#
loop_
_entity.id
_entity.type
_entity.pdbx_description
1 polymer ?
#
loop_
_entity_poly.entity_id
_entity_poly.type
_entity_poly.pdbx_seq_one_letter_code
_entity_poly.pdbx_strand_id
1 'polypeptide(L)'
;MRRRWTEERRLQREHADWIVGHLRVHGPLTTREIIHALEREKRPIQAHILSRALRKSPFVVCVEKRIVDGQQHSVWAFHIDDD
;
A
#
# COMPACT_ATOMS: atom_id res chain seq x y z
N MET A 1 4.26 -31.28 -5.39
CA MET A 1 4.26 -30.18 -4.39
C MET A 1 3.77 -28.88 -5.04
N ARG A 2 2.50 -28.50 -4.86
CA ARG A 2 1.89 -27.25 -5.36
C ARG A 2 1.25 -26.50 -4.19
N ARG A 3 2.00 -25.67 -3.46
CA ARG A 3 1.45 -24.85 -2.34
C ARG A 3 2.08 -23.47 -2.11
N ARG A 4 3.06 -23.02 -2.91
CA ARG A 4 3.68 -21.68 -2.72
C ARG A 4 2.77 -20.52 -3.15
N TRP A 5 2.02 -20.70 -4.24
CA TRP A 5 1.17 -19.64 -4.80
C TRP A 5 0.04 -19.17 -3.87
N THR A 6 -0.42 -20.04 -2.95
CA THR A 6 -1.54 -19.72 -2.07
C THR A 6 -1.14 -18.78 -0.95
N GLU A 7 0.02 -19.04 -0.32
CA GLU A 7 0.51 -18.24 0.80
C GLU A 7 0.96 -16.84 0.35
N GLU A 8 1.66 -16.74 -0.78
CA GLU A 8 2.07 -15.44 -1.33
C GLU A 8 0.86 -14.57 -1.70
N ARG A 9 -0.18 -15.15 -2.31
CA ARG A 9 -1.43 -14.41 -2.62
C ARG A 9 -2.19 -14.02 -1.36
N ARG A 10 -2.19 -14.90 -0.35
CA ARG A 10 -2.82 -14.61 0.94
C ARG A 10 -2.13 -13.42 1.61
N LEU A 11 -0.81 -13.45 1.70
CA LEU A 11 -0.02 -12.34 2.26
C LEU A 11 -0.23 -11.03 1.48
N GLN A 12 -0.28 -11.09 0.15
CA GLN A 12 -0.57 -9.90 -0.66
C GLN A 12 -1.96 -9.33 -0.38
N ARG A 13 -2.97 -10.20 -0.20
CA ARG A 13 -4.32 -9.80 0.14
C ARG A 13 -4.40 -9.19 1.55
N GLU A 14 -3.78 -9.84 2.54
CA GLU A 14 -3.70 -9.31 3.91
C GLU A 14 -3.01 -7.94 3.97
N HIS A 15 -1.94 -7.74 3.19
CA HIS A 15 -1.33 -6.42 3.07
C HIS A 15 -2.27 -5.40 2.42
N ALA A 16 -2.93 -5.76 1.32
CA ALA A 16 -3.86 -4.86 0.63
C ALA A 16 -5.02 -4.43 1.54
N ASP A 17 -5.67 -5.38 2.20
CA ASP A 17 -6.76 -5.13 3.15
C ASP A 17 -6.31 -4.20 4.29
N TRP A 18 -5.12 -4.48 4.85
CA TRP A 18 -4.56 -3.64 5.92
C TRP A 18 -4.25 -2.21 5.44
N ILE A 19 -3.60 -2.07 4.27
CA ILE A 19 -3.23 -0.76 3.70
C ILE A 19 -4.48 0.09 3.46
N VAL A 20 -5.52 -0.51 2.89
CA VAL A 20 -6.81 0.16 2.65
C VAL A 20 -7.41 0.67 3.96
N GLY A 21 -7.48 -0.19 4.97
CA GLY A 21 -7.97 0.21 6.30
C GLY A 21 -7.14 1.31 6.94
N HIS A 22 -5.81 1.23 6.81
CA HIS A 22 -4.90 2.23 7.37
C HIS A 22 -5.06 3.60 6.70
N LEU A 23 -5.10 3.65 5.37
CA LEU A 23 -5.31 4.90 4.62
C LEU A 23 -6.70 5.50 4.89
N ARG A 24 -7.71 4.68 5.13
CA ARG A 24 -9.06 5.15 5.51
C ARG A 24 -9.09 5.85 6.87
N VAL A 25 -8.28 5.39 7.82
CA VAL A 25 -8.22 5.95 9.19
C VAL A 25 -7.26 7.13 9.31
N HIS A 26 -6.08 7.03 8.68
CA HIS A 26 -4.99 7.99 8.82
C HIS A 26 -4.92 9.02 7.69
N GLY A 27 -5.69 8.84 6.62
CA GLY A 27 -5.69 9.69 5.44
C GLY A 27 -4.57 9.35 4.45
N PRO A 28 -4.31 10.26 3.49
CA PRO A 28 -3.33 10.02 2.44
C PRO A 28 -1.90 9.93 2.96
N LEU A 29 -1.14 8.93 2.52
CA LEU A 29 0.24 8.69 2.94
C LEU A 29 1.16 8.41 1.75
N THR A 30 2.45 8.71 1.91
CA THR A 30 3.47 8.33 0.94
C THR A 30 3.78 6.84 1.00
N THR A 31 4.35 6.29 -0.08
CA THR A 31 4.87 4.90 -0.08
C THR A 31 5.78 4.61 1.11
N ARG A 32 6.63 5.57 1.51
CA ARG A 32 7.56 5.42 2.62
C ARG A 32 6.85 5.36 3.97
N GLU A 33 5.86 6.23 4.19
CA GLU A 33 5.04 6.21 5.41
C GLU A 33 4.25 4.90 5.55
N ILE A 34 3.69 4.39 4.44
CA ILE A 34 2.99 3.10 4.44
C ILE A 34 3.94 1.95 4.80
N ILE A 35 5.17 1.94 4.28
CA ILE A 35 6.19 0.94 4.65
C ILE A 35 6.49 0.99 6.15
N HIS A 36 6.75 2.18 6.69
CA HIS A 36 7.03 2.32 8.12
C HIS A 36 5.85 1.87 8.99
N ALA A 37 4.61 2.15 8.56
CA ALA A 37 3.43 1.71 9.28
C ALA A 37 3.30 0.17 9.25
N LEU A 38 3.56 -0.47 8.10
CA LEU A 38 3.58 -1.93 7.95
C LEU A 38 4.69 -2.61 8.77
N GLU A 39 5.88 -1.98 8.84
CA GLU A 39 6.99 -2.47 9.68
C GLU A 39 6.63 -2.47 11.16
N ARG A 40 5.96 -1.41 11.64
CA ARG A 40 5.48 -1.33 13.04
C ARG A 40 4.46 -2.43 13.36
N GLU A 41 3.65 -2.83 12.39
CA GLU A 41 2.69 -3.94 12.52
C GLU A 41 3.31 -5.33 12.29
N LYS A 42 4.64 -5.43 12.16
CA LYS A 42 5.37 -6.68 11.87
C LYS A 42 4.93 -7.34 10.55
N ARG A 43 4.54 -6.53 9.56
CA ARG A 43 4.13 -6.94 8.21
C ARG A 43 5.03 -6.34 7.13
N PRO A 44 6.35 -6.63 7.13
CA PRO A 44 7.28 -5.98 6.21
C PRO A 44 6.97 -6.31 4.75
N ILE A 45 7.02 -5.30 3.89
CA ILE A 45 6.84 -5.44 2.45
C ILE A 45 7.94 -4.68 1.71
N GLN A 46 8.41 -5.25 0.60
CA GLN A 46 9.37 -4.55 -0.25
C GLN A 46 8.70 -3.39 -0.98
N ALA A 47 9.38 -2.24 -1.05
CA ALA A 47 8.84 -1.00 -1.60
C ALA A 47 8.30 -1.15 -3.04
N HIS A 48 8.98 -1.92 -3.90
CA HIS A 48 8.57 -2.13 -5.28
C HIS A 48 7.33 -3.04 -5.38
N ILE A 49 7.15 -3.99 -4.45
CA ILE A 49 5.95 -4.84 -4.36
C ILE A 49 4.77 -4.00 -3.89
N LEU A 50 4.96 -3.19 -2.84
CA LEU A 50 3.95 -2.26 -2.35
C LEU A 50 3.51 -1.29 -3.46
N SER A 51 4.46 -0.63 -4.11
CA SER A 51 4.16 0.32 -5.20
C SER A 51 3.39 -0.32 -6.34
N ARG A 52 3.70 -1.58 -6.69
CA ARG A 52 2.98 -2.34 -7.70
C ARG A 52 1.56 -2.71 -7.24
N ALA A 53 1.40 -3.08 -5.97
CA ALA A 53 0.10 -3.40 -5.38
C ALA A 53 -0.82 -2.17 -5.34
N LEU A 54 -0.29 -1.03 -4.87
CA LEU A 54 -1.00 0.24 -4.80
C LEU A 54 -1.51 0.68 -6.18
N ARG A 55 -0.66 0.63 -7.22
CA ARG A 55 -1.07 0.96 -8.60
C ARG A 55 -2.15 0.04 -9.18
N LYS A 56 -2.26 -1.19 -8.69
CA LYS A 56 -3.25 -2.16 -9.15
C LYS A 56 -4.50 -2.21 -8.29
N SER A 57 -4.51 -1.47 -7.17
CA SER A 57 -5.61 -1.48 -6.23
C SER A 57 -6.79 -0.70 -6.82
N PRO A 58 -8.02 -1.26 -6.77
CA PRO A 58 -9.21 -0.50 -7.11
C PRO A 58 -9.65 0.45 -5.98
N PHE A 59 -9.10 0.31 -4.77
CA PHE A 59 -9.53 1.05 -3.57
C PHE A 59 -8.56 2.16 -3.15
N VAL A 60 -7.44 2.30 -3.87
CA VAL A 60 -6.39 3.25 -3.50
C VAL A 60 -5.91 3.95 -4.77
N VAL A 61 -5.83 5.27 -4.71
CA VAL A 61 -5.42 6.10 -5.85
C VAL A 61 -4.22 6.96 -5.48
N CYS A 62 -3.36 7.23 -6.46
CA CYS A 62 -2.27 8.19 -6.29
C CYS A 62 -2.86 9.60 -6.44
N VAL A 63 -2.94 10.37 -5.35
CA VAL A 63 -3.55 11.70 -5.34
C VAL A 63 -2.56 12.82 -5.63
N GLU A 64 -1.29 12.62 -5.27
CA GLU A 64 -0.26 13.65 -5.41
C GLU A 64 1.12 12.99 -5.61
N LYS A 65 2.06 13.76 -6.14
CA LYS A 65 3.49 13.48 -6.06
C LYS A 65 4.16 14.62 -5.30
N ARG A 66 4.74 14.30 -4.14
CA ARG A 66 5.42 15.26 -3.26
C ARG A 66 6.93 15.12 -3.38
N ILE A 67 7.67 16.22 -3.35
CA ILE A 67 9.13 16.19 -3.26
C ILE A 67 9.52 16.21 -1.77
N VAL A 68 10.25 15.21 -1.32
CA VAL A 68 10.79 15.10 0.05
C VAL A 68 12.28 14.78 -0.08
N ASP A 69 13.15 15.57 0.55
CA ASP A 69 14.61 15.41 0.48
C ASP A 69 15.17 15.34 -0.96
N GLY A 70 14.57 16.11 -1.87
CA GLY A 70 14.94 16.10 -3.30
C GLY A 70 14.47 14.85 -4.08
N GLN A 71 13.76 13.93 -3.43
CA GLN A 71 13.20 12.73 -4.05
C GLN A 71 11.69 12.87 -4.25
N GLN A 72 11.16 12.31 -5.33
CA GLN A 72 9.74 12.32 -5.61
C GLN A 72 9.04 11.12 -4.94
N HIS A 73 8.04 11.39 -4.13
CA HIS A 73 7.21 10.42 -3.42
C HIS A 73 5.77 10.48 -3.91
N SER A 74 5.21 9.34 -4.30
CA SER A 74 3.78 9.20 -4.55
C SER A 74 3.00 9.19 -3.25
N VAL A 75 1.97 10.02 -3.16
CA VAL A 75 1.00 10.09 -2.07
C VAL A 75 -0.24 9.31 -2.49
N TRP A 76 -0.69 8.40 -1.63
CA TRP A 76 -1.77 7.46 -1.89
C TRP A 76 -2.91 7.72 -0.93
N ALA A 77 -4.14 7.77 -1.44
CA ALA A 77 -5.34 7.93 -0.63
C ALA A 77 -6.30 6.76 -0.86
N PHE A 78 -7.06 6.43 0.17
CA PHE A 78 -8.23 5.58 0.03
C PHE A 78 -9.26 6.26 -0.86
N HIS A 79 -9.83 5.51 -1.80
CA HIS A 79 -10.88 5.95 -2.71
C HIS A 79 -11.98 4.89 -2.75
N ILE A 80 -13.23 5.34 -2.61
CA ILE A 80 -14.41 4.57 -2.97
C ILE A 80 -14.97 5.30 -4.18
N ASP A 81 -15.10 4.63 -5.32
CA ASP A 81 -16.02 5.10 -6.35
C ASP A 81 -17.42 4.97 -5.76
N ASP A 82 -17.98 6.09 -5.28
CA ASP A 82 -19.42 6.24 -5.06
C ASP A 82 -20.05 6.31 -6.47
N ASP A 83 -20.46 5.16 -7.00
CA ASP A 83 -21.39 5.05 -8.15
C ASP A 83 -22.84 5.15 -7.64
#